data_AF-A0A0N5DC70-F1
#
_entry.id   AF-A0A0N5DC70-F1
#
_cell.length_a   1.000
_cell.length_b   1.000
_cell.length_c   1.000
_cell.angle_alpha   90.00
_cell.angle_beta   90.00
_cell.angle_gamma   90.00
#
_symmetry.space_group_name_H-M   'P 1'
#
loop_
_entity.id
_entity.type
_entity.pdbx_description
1 polymer ?
#
loop_
_entity_poly.entity_id
_entity_poly.type
_entity_poly.pdbx_seq_one_letter_code
_entity_poly.pdbx_strand_id
1 'polypeptide(L)'
;MDYADKHGNKIILESRSKFLLAHASSGFKHALKEVLLDPCVAARLADTKAQSEVKALNMFYELMATDAARAFYGYKHVKMANEHSAIDTLMLSDSLFRSNDIQLRKKFVELVDSVKAQASFEKKLVLVITRIFQGVTVLIFSSMHVSGEQLSALSGVAAILRFPLHELEDEEMSDNEEDMSALTN
;
A
#
# COMPACT_ATOMS: atom_id res chain seq x y z
N MET A 1 -34.89 -9.28 7.05
CA MET A 1 -34.94 -8.41 8.25
C MET A 1 -36.22 -8.62 9.05
N ASP A 2 -37.32 -9.02 8.40
CA ASP A 2 -38.59 -9.41 9.05
C ASP A 2 -38.46 -10.49 10.14
N TYR A 3 -37.42 -11.33 10.08
CA TYR A 3 -37.13 -12.32 11.11
C TYR A 3 -36.62 -11.70 12.42
N ALA A 4 -35.82 -10.63 12.37
CA ALA A 4 -35.27 -9.96 13.55
C ALA A 4 -36.34 -9.14 14.29
N ASP A 5 -37.27 -8.53 13.57
CA ASP A 5 -38.45 -7.85 14.13
C ASP A 5 -39.37 -8.84 14.85
N LYS A 6 -39.61 -10.02 14.26
CA LYS A 6 -40.43 -11.08 14.85
C LYS A 6 -39.83 -11.68 16.13
N HIS A 7 -38.50 -11.71 16.23
CA HIS A 7 -37.78 -12.27 17.39
C HIS A 7 -37.28 -11.21 18.39
N GLY A 8 -37.65 -9.94 18.22
CA GLY A 8 -37.34 -8.87 19.19
C GLY A 8 -35.85 -8.60 19.38
N ASN A 9 -35.02 -8.88 18.37
CA ASN A 9 -33.57 -8.84 18.51
C ASN A 9 -33.04 -7.40 18.29
N LYS A 10 -33.15 -6.57 19.34
CA LYS A 10 -32.88 -5.11 19.32
C LYS A 10 -31.51 -4.73 18.74
N ILE A 11 -30.48 -5.55 18.97
CA ILE A 11 -29.10 -5.30 18.52
C ILE A 11 -29.01 -5.22 16.98
N ILE A 12 -29.74 -6.10 16.28
CA ILE A 12 -29.73 -6.15 14.81
C ILE A 12 -30.48 -4.94 14.24
N LEU A 13 -31.56 -4.53 14.89
CA LEU A 13 -32.39 -3.38 14.49
C LEU A 13 -31.63 -2.05 14.67
N GLU A 14 -30.92 -1.88 15.79
CA GLU A 14 -30.07 -0.71 16.04
C GLU A 14 -28.88 -0.66 15.05
N SER A 15 -28.37 -1.82 14.62
CA SER A 15 -27.26 -1.91 13.66
C SER A 15 -27.70 -1.91 12.20
N ARG A 16 -28.98 -1.67 11.88
CA ARG A 16 -29.53 -1.72 10.52
C ARG A 16 -28.74 -0.87 9.52
N SER A 17 -28.30 0.31 9.93
CA SER A 17 -27.53 1.25 9.10
C SER A 17 -26.12 0.77 8.74
N LYS A 18 -25.61 -0.25 9.43
CA LYS A 18 -24.30 -0.87 9.18
C LYS A 18 -24.35 -1.95 8.09
N PHE A 19 -25.53 -2.51 7.80
CA PHE A 19 -25.69 -3.52 6.75
C PHE A 19 -25.81 -2.85 5.39
N LEU A 20 -24.87 -3.17 4.50
CA LEU A 20 -24.82 -2.66 3.14
C LEU A 20 -24.98 -3.83 2.17
N LEU A 21 -25.80 -3.64 1.15
CA LEU A 21 -25.89 -4.55 0.02
C LEU A 21 -24.87 -4.09 -1.03
N ALA A 22 -23.99 -5.00 -1.44
CA ALA A 22 -22.97 -4.74 -2.45
C ALA A 22 -22.96 -5.88 -3.47
N HIS A 23 -22.52 -5.58 -4.70
CA HIS A 23 -22.34 -6.58 -5.75
C HIS A 23 -21.02 -7.33 -5.55
N ALA A 24 -21.02 -8.64 -5.81
CA ALA A 24 -19.83 -9.48 -5.82
C ALA A 24 -19.95 -10.51 -6.96
N SER A 25 -18.87 -10.69 -7.72
CA SER A 25 -18.79 -11.69 -8.79
C SER A 25 -18.70 -13.14 -8.31
N SER A 26 -18.21 -13.39 -7.09
CA SER A 26 -18.08 -14.73 -6.49
C SER A 26 -18.22 -14.71 -4.96
N GLY A 27 -18.38 -15.88 -4.35
CA GLY A 27 -18.43 -16.05 -2.88
C GLY A 27 -17.06 -16.31 -2.22
N PHE A 28 -15.96 -16.18 -2.96
CA PHE A 28 -14.61 -16.48 -2.48
C PHE A 28 -13.86 -15.20 -2.01
N LYS A 29 -12.75 -15.38 -1.25
CA LYS A 29 -11.99 -14.28 -0.63
C LYS A 29 -11.61 -13.15 -1.59
N HIS A 30 -11.31 -13.46 -2.86
CA HIS A 30 -10.92 -12.45 -3.85
C HIS A 30 -12.05 -11.48 -4.21
N ALA A 31 -13.32 -11.89 -4.11
CA ALA A 31 -14.46 -11.03 -4.42
C ALA A 31 -14.62 -9.87 -3.43
N LEU A 32 -14.05 -9.96 -2.23
CA LEU A 32 -13.98 -8.83 -1.29
C LEU A 32 -13.26 -7.63 -1.90
N LYS A 33 -12.28 -7.83 -2.79
CA LYS A 33 -11.60 -6.74 -3.47
C LYS A 33 -12.56 -5.95 -4.35
N GLU A 34 -13.39 -6.64 -5.13
CA GLU A 34 -14.41 -6.02 -5.98
C GLU A 34 -15.41 -5.22 -5.14
N VAL A 35 -15.92 -5.82 -4.05
CA VAL A 35 -16.86 -5.17 -3.14
C VAL A 35 -16.28 -3.90 -2.51
N LEU A 36 -15.00 -3.92 -2.12
CA LEU A 36 -14.33 -2.76 -1.53
C LEU A 36 -14.08 -1.65 -2.55
N LEU A 37 -14.03 -1.95 -3.85
CA LEU A 37 -13.86 -0.97 -4.91
C LEU A 37 -15.17 -0.32 -5.38
N ASP A 38 -16.32 -0.88 -5.00
CA ASP A 38 -17.63 -0.31 -5.31
C ASP A 38 -17.72 1.12 -4.74
N PRO A 39 -17.98 2.16 -5.55
CA PRO A 39 -18.07 3.55 -5.09
C PRO A 39 -19.04 3.76 -3.92
N CYS A 40 -20.12 2.98 -3.84
CA CYS A 40 -21.11 3.06 -2.76
C CYS A 40 -20.52 2.60 -1.42
N VAL A 41 -19.71 1.54 -1.46
CA VAL A 41 -19.03 0.97 -0.29
C VAL A 41 -17.79 1.79 0.06
N ALA A 42 -17.00 2.18 -0.94
CA ALA A 42 -15.79 2.98 -0.79
C ALA A 42 -16.08 4.34 -0.13
N ALA A 43 -17.18 5.02 -0.50
CA ALA A 43 -17.56 6.28 0.15
C ALA A 43 -17.88 6.13 1.64
N ARG A 44 -18.45 4.98 2.05
CA ARG A 44 -18.78 4.70 3.46
C ARG A 44 -17.60 4.17 4.26
N LEU A 45 -16.60 3.59 3.58
CA LEU A 45 -15.39 3.03 4.20
C LEU A 45 -14.15 3.88 3.94
N ALA A 46 -14.29 5.08 3.37
CA ALA A 46 -13.18 5.93 2.91
C ALA A 46 -12.15 6.21 4.00
N ASP A 47 -12.60 6.30 5.25
CA ASP A 47 -11.76 6.55 6.43
C ASP A 47 -11.10 5.29 7.02
N THR A 48 -11.21 4.14 6.35
CA THR A 48 -10.59 2.89 6.80
C THR A 48 -9.22 2.69 6.18
N LYS A 49 -8.28 2.15 6.97
CA LYS A 49 -6.92 1.81 6.52
C LYS A 49 -6.90 0.87 5.31
N ALA A 50 -7.85 -0.05 5.23
CA ALA A 50 -7.95 -0.99 4.11
C ALA A 50 -8.27 -0.27 2.78
N GLN A 51 -9.09 0.79 2.80
CA GLN A 51 -9.41 1.55 1.60
C GLN A 51 -8.21 2.35 1.09
N SER A 52 -7.42 2.96 1.97
CA SER A 52 -6.21 3.68 1.54
C SER A 52 -5.15 2.74 0.95
N GLU A 53 -4.99 1.54 1.51
CA GLU A 53 -4.13 0.47 0.98
C GLU A 53 -4.57 0.03 -0.43
N VAL A 54 -5.85 -0.25 -0.62
CA VAL A 54 -6.40 -0.68 -1.92
C VAL A 54 -6.26 0.43 -2.97
N LYS A 55 -6.53 1.68 -2.60
CA LYS A 55 -6.41 2.83 -3.50
C LYS A 55 -4.96 3.05 -3.94
N ALA A 56 -4.01 2.99 -3.01
CA ALA A 56 -2.59 3.16 -3.33
C ALA A 56 -2.08 2.05 -4.27
N LEU A 57 -2.47 0.80 -4.01
CA LEU A 57 -2.06 -0.33 -4.85
C LEU A 57 -2.65 -0.25 -6.26
N ASN A 58 -3.91 0.18 -6.40
CA ASN A 58 -4.51 0.40 -7.72
C ASN A 58 -3.83 1.54 -8.47
N MET A 59 -3.53 2.65 -7.80
CA MET A 59 -2.80 3.77 -8.39
C MET A 59 -1.41 3.34 -8.87
N PHE A 60 -0.73 2.47 -8.11
CA PHE A 60 0.54 1.87 -8.51
C PHE A 60 0.41 1.04 -9.79
N TYR A 61 -0.60 0.16 -9.90
CA TYR A 61 -0.83 -0.62 -11.12
C TYR A 61 -1.21 0.25 -12.32
N GLU A 62 -1.99 1.31 -12.10
CA GLU A 62 -2.35 2.27 -13.16
C GLU A 62 -1.11 3.01 -13.67
N LEU A 63 -0.22 3.44 -12.78
CA LEU A 63 1.05 4.05 -13.15
C LEU A 63 1.97 3.08 -13.87
N MET A 64 2.10 1.83 -13.42
CA MET A 64 2.86 0.82 -14.17
C MET A 64 2.37 0.63 -15.61
N ALA A 65 1.06 0.77 -15.85
CA ALA A 65 0.49 0.62 -17.19
C ALA A 65 0.61 1.88 -18.06
N THR A 66 0.69 3.07 -17.46
CA THR A 66 0.67 4.36 -18.16
C THR A 66 2.03 5.06 -18.24
N ASP A 67 2.81 4.97 -17.17
CA ASP A 67 4.09 5.65 -16.95
C ASP A 67 4.97 4.82 -15.99
N ALA A 68 5.64 3.81 -16.53
CA ALA A 68 6.45 2.84 -15.77
C ALA A 68 7.61 3.51 -15.00
N ALA A 69 8.18 4.59 -15.54
CA ALA A 69 9.23 5.39 -14.91
C ALA A 69 8.82 6.02 -13.56
N ARG A 70 7.54 5.94 -13.17
CA ARG A 70 7.02 6.47 -11.89
C ARG A 70 6.58 5.41 -10.89
N ALA A 71 6.65 4.13 -11.21
CA ALA A 71 6.19 3.06 -10.35
C ALA A 71 7.26 1.98 -10.21
N PHE A 72 7.98 1.98 -9.09
CA PHE A 72 9.05 1.03 -8.82
C PHE A 72 8.70 0.04 -7.73
N TYR A 73 9.16 -1.19 -7.89
CA TYR A 73 9.09 -2.24 -6.87
C TYR A 73 10.45 -2.91 -6.70
N GLY A 74 10.63 -3.62 -5.59
CA GLY A 74 11.93 -4.17 -5.23
C GLY A 74 12.78 -3.22 -4.39
N TYR A 75 13.60 -3.79 -3.51
CA TYR A 75 14.37 -3.01 -2.54
C TYR A 75 15.40 -2.08 -3.22
N LYS A 76 16.09 -2.56 -4.25
CA LYS A 76 17.14 -1.80 -4.95
C LYS A 76 16.56 -0.54 -5.60
N HIS A 77 15.51 -0.69 -6.41
CA HIS A 77 14.86 0.43 -7.10
C HIS A 77 14.26 1.45 -6.12
N VAL A 78 13.58 0.96 -5.07
CA VAL A 78 12.98 1.85 -4.06
C VAL A 78 14.06 2.58 -3.25
N LYS A 79 15.20 1.94 -2.97
CA LYS A 79 16.33 2.60 -2.34
C LYS A 79 16.92 3.71 -3.22
N MET A 80 17.13 3.44 -4.51
CA MET A 80 17.59 4.45 -5.47
C MET A 80 16.60 5.63 -5.58
N ALA A 81 15.30 5.35 -5.64
CA ALA A 81 14.27 6.38 -5.65
C ALA A 81 14.28 7.25 -4.38
N ASN A 82 14.60 6.65 -3.23
CA ASN A 82 14.75 7.36 -1.96
C ASN A 82 16.00 8.26 -1.95
N GLU A 83 17.12 7.81 -2.53
CA GLU A 83 18.35 8.60 -2.69
C GLU A 83 18.09 9.86 -3.54
N HIS A 84 17.24 9.74 -4.56
CA HIS A 84 16.79 10.86 -5.40
C HIS A 84 15.63 11.66 -4.78
N SER A 85 15.17 11.30 -3.56
CA SER A 85 14.01 11.92 -2.91
C SER A 85 12.76 11.97 -3.81
N ALA A 86 12.57 10.96 -4.66
CA ALA A 86 11.50 10.93 -5.65
C ALA A 86 10.22 10.27 -5.12
N ILE A 87 10.28 9.61 -3.96
CA ILE A 87 9.16 8.83 -3.41
C ILE A 87 8.01 9.75 -2.97
N ASP A 88 6.81 9.45 -3.47
CA ASP A 88 5.54 10.05 -3.04
C ASP A 88 4.78 9.15 -2.07
N THR A 89 4.59 7.89 -2.47
CA THR A 89 3.91 6.88 -1.64
C THR A 89 4.78 5.64 -1.54
N LEU A 90 5.18 5.29 -0.31
CA LEU A 90 5.92 4.08 0.00
C LEU A 90 4.98 3.01 0.53
N MET A 91 5.03 1.81 -0.05
CA MET A 91 4.21 0.66 0.31
C MET A 91 5.11 -0.48 0.78
N LEU A 92 4.90 -0.99 2.00
CA LEU A 92 5.62 -2.16 2.52
C LEU A 92 4.66 -3.19 3.08
N SER A 93 4.98 -4.47 2.88
CA SER A 93 4.30 -5.58 3.54
C SER A 93 4.79 -5.73 4.99
N ASP A 94 3.85 -5.94 5.92
CA ASP A 94 4.17 -6.16 7.34
C ASP A 94 4.95 -7.47 7.60
N SER A 95 4.93 -8.41 6.65
CA SER A 95 5.71 -9.65 6.71
C SER A 95 7.21 -9.40 6.73
N LEU A 96 7.69 -8.36 6.04
CA LEU A 96 9.11 -8.00 5.97
C LEU A 96 9.65 -7.59 7.33
N PHE A 97 8.84 -6.96 8.18
CA PHE A 97 9.20 -6.60 9.55
C PHE A 97 9.13 -7.78 10.53
N ARG A 98 8.41 -8.86 10.19
CA ARG A 98 8.31 -10.08 11.00
C ARG A 98 9.34 -11.14 10.64
N SER A 99 10.13 -10.93 9.59
CA SER A 99 11.19 -11.84 9.17
C SER A 99 12.21 -12.11 10.28
N ASN A 100 12.76 -13.33 10.33
CA ASN A 100 13.75 -13.74 11.33
C ASN A 100 15.13 -13.09 11.11
N ASP A 101 15.38 -12.53 9.92
CA ASP A 101 16.62 -11.84 9.62
C ASP A 101 16.61 -10.41 10.19
N ILE A 102 17.45 -10.21 11.20
CA ILE A 102 17.64 -8.93 11.88
C ILE A 102 18.24 -7.89 10.92
N GLN A 103 19.11 -8.30 9.99
CA GLN A 103 19.79 -7.39 9.07
C GLN A 103 18.80 -6.85 8.04
N LEU A 104 17.98 -7.72 7.45
CA LEU A 104 16.92 -7.32 6.53
C LEU A 104 15.92 -6.36 7.20
N ARG A 105 15.52 -6.66 8.44
CA ARG A 105 14.62 -5.79 9.21
C ARG A 105 15.22 -4.40 9.42
N LYS A 106 16.50 -4.31 9.80
CA LYS A 106 17.19 -3.02 9.97
C LYS A 106 17.20 -2.21 8.68
N LYS A 107 17.51 -2.84 7.54
CA LYS A 107 17.51 -2.19 6.22
C LYS A 107 16.16 -1.55 5.87
N PHE A 108 15.04 -2.26 6.11
CA PHE A 108 13.71 -1.71 5.83
C PHE A 108 13.27 -0.65 6.85
N VAL A 109 13.66 -0.78 8.12
CA VAL A 109 13.41 0.25 9.15
C VAL A 109 14.16 1.53 8.80
N GLU A 110 15.44 1.44 8.45
CA GLU A 110 16.26 2.58 8.01
C GLU A 110 15.67 3.26 6.77
N LEU A 111 15.19 2.49 5.78
CA LEU A 111 14.51 3.02 4.61
C LEU A 111 13.26 3.81 5.02
N VAL A 112 12.39 3.23 5.84
CA VAL A 112 11.17 3.91 6.32
C VAL A 112 11.49 5.19 7.11
N ASP A 113 12.52 5.14 7.95
CA ASP A 113 12.95 6.30 8.73
C ASP A 113 13.53 7.41 7.84
N SER A 114 14.30 7.06 6.81
CA SER A 114 14.83 8.04 5.85
C SER A 114 13.72 8.74 5.06
N VAL A 115 12.73 7.99 4.58
CA VAL A 115 11.56 8.52 3.86
C VAL A 115 10.71 9.43 4.77
N LYS A 116 10.51 9.02 6.02
CA LYS A 116 9.80 9.85 7.02
C LYS A 116 10.58 11.12 7.41
N ALA A 117 11.91 11.04 7.46
CA ALA A 117 12.77 12.19 7.76
C ALA A 117 12.66 13.24 6.65
N GLN A 118 12.68 12.83 5.38
CA GLN A 118 12.44 13.71 4.23
C GLN A 118 11.07 14.40 4.32
N ALA A 119 10.01 13.65 4.64
CA ALA A 119 8.66 14.19 4.82
C ALA A 119 8.55 15.18 6.01
N SER A 120 9.35 14.98 7.06
CA SER A 120 9.30 15.79 8.27
C SER A 120 10.08 17.11 8.13
N PHE A 121 11.10 17.15 7.28
CA PHE A 121 11.86 18.36 6.99
C PHE A 121 11.02 19.38 6.20
N GLU A 122 10.25 18.90 5.21
CA GLU A 122 9.34 19.75 4.43
C GLU A 122 8.18 20.32 5.27
N LYS A 123 7.75 19.63 6.34
CA LYS A 123 6.69 20.11 7.24
C LYS A 123 7.04 21.36 8.05
N LYS A 124 8.34 21.67 8.27
CA LYS A 124 8.74 22.77 9.18
C LYS A 124 8.89 24.13 8.49
N LEU A 125 9.18 24.17 7.19
CA LEU A 125 9.33 25.43 6.44
C LEU A 125 8.03 25.88 5.74
N VAL A 126 7.07 24.97 5.57
CA VAL A 126 5.80 25.19 4.84
C VAL A 126 4.67 25.63 5.78
N LEU A 127 4.94 26.51 6.75
CA LEU A 127 3.86 27.16 7.53
C LEU A 127 3.39 28.48 6.91
N VAL A 128 4.11 29.07 5.95
CA VAL A 128 3.86 30.47 5.55
C VAL A 128 3.42 30.67 4.09
N ILE A 129 3.74 29.79 3.13
CA ILE A 129 3.62 30.23 1.71
C ILE A 129 2.91 29.29 0.72
N THR A 130 2.84 27.97 0.91
CA THR A 130 2.32 27.12 -0.19
C THR A 130 1.55 25.90 0.30
N ARG A 131 0.23 25.93 0.11
CA ARG A 131 -0.73 24.88 0.46
C ARG A 131 -0.70 23.65 -0.49
N ILE A 132 0.41 23.37 -1.20
CA ILE A 132 0.41 22.48 -2.40
C ILE A 132 1.41 21.30 -2.34
N PHE A 133 2.35 21.20 -1.39
CA PHE A 133 3.26 20.05 -1.39
C PHE A 133 2.73 18.91 -0.52
N GLN A 134 2.26 17.86 -1.19
CA GLN A 134 1.88 16.58 -0.59
C GLN A 134 3.11 15.96 0.06
N GLY A 135 3.01 15.68 1.36
CA GLY A 135 4.06 14.98 2.09
C GLY A 135 4.09 13.50 1.72
N VAL A 136 5.26 12.89 1.84
CA VAL A 136 5.45 11.47 1.54
C VAL A 136 4.58 10.60 2.45
N THR A 137 3.79 9.71 1.84
CA THR A 137 2.86 8.82 2.54
C THR A 137 3.46 7.43 2.66
N VAL A 138 3.59 6.91 3.89
CA VAL A 138 4.06 5.53 4.13
C VAL A 138 2.89 4.65 4.54
N LEU A 139 2.64 3.60 3.76
CA LEU A 139 1.57 2.63 3.97
C LEU A 139 2.16 1.24 4.26
N ILE A 140 1.84 0.70 5.44
CA ILE A 140 2.22 -0.67 5.82
C ILE A 140 1.02 -1.57 5.62
N PHE A 141 1.10 -2.47 4.66
CA PHE A 141 0.05 -3.41 4.26
C PHE A 141 0.09 -4.64 5.16
N SER A 142 -1.09 -5.11 5.57
CA SER A 142 -1.16 -6.39 6.27
C SER A 142 -1.10 -7.53 5.26
N SER A 143 -0.17 -8.45 5.44
CA SER A 143 -0.10 -9.71 4.69
C SER A 143 -1.35 -10.59 4.80
N MET A 144 -2.24 -10.33 5.77
CA MET A 144 -3.53 -11.02 5.90
C MET A 144 -4.63 -10.42 5.00
N HIS A 145 -4.42 -9.21 4.49
CA HIS A 145 -5.35 -8.52 3.60
C HIS A 145 -5.00 -8.80 2.12
N VAL A 146 -6.01 -8.84 1.25
CA VAL A 146 -5.84 -9.18 -0.16
C VAL A 146 -4.86 -8.22 -0.86
N SER A 147 -4.86 -6.93 -0.50
CA SER A 147 -3.88 -5.97 -1.05
C SER A 147 -2.45 -6.26 -0.57
N GLY A 148 -2.26 -6.77 0.65
CA GLY A 148 -0.94 -7.16 1.15
C GLY A 148 -0.42 -8.45 0.53
N GLU A 149 -1.31 -9.39 0.19
CA GLU A 149 -0.95 -10.58 -0.60
C GLU A 149 -0.42 -10.18 -1.98
N GLN A 150 -1.10 -9.24 -2.65
CA GLN A 150 -0.67 -8.70 -3.95
C GLN A 150 0.67 -7.97 -3.86
N LEU A 151 0.85 -7.11 -2.86
CA LEU A 151 2.12 -6.42 -2.64
C LEU A 151 3.26 -7.41 -2.33
N SER A 152 2.97 -8.48 -1.58
CA SER A 152 3.95 -9.53 -1.28
C SER A 152 4.38 -10.31 -2.53
N ALA A 153 3.48 -10.46 -3.52
CA ALA A 153 3.83 -11.02 -4.83
C ALA A 153 4.76 -10.09 -5.65
N LEU A 154 4.77 -8.78 -5.35
CA LEU A 154 5.68 -7.78 -5.90
C LEU A 154 6.86 -7.51 -4.94
N SER A 155 7.53 -8.58 -4.49
CA SER A 155 8.65 -8.54 -3.54
C SER A 155 8.36 -7.96 -2.15
N GLY A 156 7.13 -7.51 -1.87
CA GLY A 156 6.72 -6.92 -0.59
C GLY A 156 7.07 -5.45 -0.39
N VAL A 157 7.74 -4.79 -1.35
CA VAL A 157 8.09 -3.36 -1.29
C VAL A 157 7.87 -2.71 -2.65
N ALA A 158 7.12 -1.60 -2.64
CA ALA A 158 6.86 -0.80 -3.82
C ALA A 158 6.76 0.69 -3.47
N ALA A 159 7.01 1.56 -4.46
CA ALA A 159 6.93 2.99 -4.33
C ALA A 159 6.31 3.63 -5.58
N ILE A 160 5.50 4.66 -5.35
CA ILE A 160 5.02 5.60 -6.37
C ILE A 160 5.89 6.84 -6.29
N LEU A 161 6.33 7.36 -7.44
CA LEU A 161 7.22 8.50 -7.55
C LEU A 161 6.50 9.79 -7.96
N ARG A 162 7.02 10.92 -7.45
CA ARG A 162 6.57 12.29 -7.76
C ARG A 162 6.90 12.70 -9.19
N PHE A 163 8.03 12.23 -9.72
CA PHE A 163 8.51 12.50 -11.07
C PHE A 163 9.12 11.23 -11.68
N PRO A 164 9.08 11.08 -13.01
CA PRO A 164 9.64 9.92 -13.70
C PRO A 164 11.17 9.89 -13.58
N LEU A 165 11.74 8.72 -13.27
CA LEU A 165 13.17 8.47 -13.24
C LEU A 165 13.55 7.52 -14.38
N HIS A 166 13.78 8.07 -15.57
CA HIS A 166 14.09 7.30 -16.78
C HIS A 166 15.44 6.57 -16.71
N GLU A 167 16.39 7.05 -15.92
CA GLU A 167 17.71 6.42 -15.75
C GLU A 167 17.64 5.04 -15.07
N LEU A 168 16.51 4.70 -14.46
CA LEU A 168 16.30 3.46 -13.71
C LEU A 168 15.44 2.43 -14.45
N GLU A 169 14.92 2.76 -15.65
CA GLU A 169 14.26 1.76 -16.52
C GLU A 169 15.27 0.85 -17.22
N ASP A 170 16.51 1.32 -17.42
CA ASP A 170 17.57 0.63 -18.16
C ASP A 170 18.44 -0.31 -17.28
N GLU A 171 18.40 -0.16 -15.96
CA GLU A 171 18.95 -1.18 -15.05
C GLU A 171 17.95 -2.35 -15.00
N GLU A 172 18.23 -3.37 -15.81
CA GLU A 172 17.37 -4.54 -16.01
C GLU A 172 16.62 -4.99 -14.74
N MET A 173 15.36 -5.36 -14.95
CA MET A 173 14.44 -6.08 -14.04
C MET A 173 14.95 -7.48 -13.65
N SER A 174 16.26 -7.63 -13.50
CA SER A 174 16.96 -8.80 -12.98
C SER A 174 16.85 -8.76 -11.45
N ASP A 175 15.67 -9.09 -10.95
CA ASP A 175 15.54 -9.74 -9.64
C ASP A 175 16.24 -11.11 -9.75
N ASN A 176 17.57 -11.11 -9.70
CA ASN A 176 18.31 -12.31 -9.39
C ASN A 176 17.95 -12.68 -7.96
N GLU A 177 17.21 -13.77 -7.82
CA GLU A 177 16.94 -14.55 -6.60
C GLU A 177 18.22 -15.04 -5.88
N GLU A 178 19.35 -14.34 -6.00
CA GLU A 178 20.66 -14.78 -5.54
C GLU A 178 20.94 -14.43 -4.07
N ASP A 179 20.20 -13.49 -3.46
CA ASP A 179 20.39 -13.16 -2.03
C ASP A 179 19.53 -14.00 -1.07
N MET A 180 18.54 -14.76 -1.57
CA MET A 180 17.70 -15.64 -0.72
C MET A 180 18.16 -17.10 -0.67
N SER A 181 19.01 -17.53 -1.62
CA SER A 181 19.57 -18.90 -1.66
C SER A 181 20.98 -18.99 -1.06
N ALA A 182 21.68 -17.87 -0.90
CA ALA A 182 23.05 -17.83 -0.38
C ALA A 182 23.19 -17.95 1.15
N LEU A 183 22.07 -18.00 1.89
CA LEU A 183 22.07 -18.07 3.37
C LEU A 183 21.56 -19.40 3.94
N THR A 184 21.35 -20.41 3.09
CA THR A 184 20.92 -21.76 3.50
C THR A 184 22.05 -22.81 3.60
N ASN A 185 23.30 -22.39 3.86
CA ASN A 185 24.35 -23.29 4.32
C ASN A 185 24.98 -22.79 5.62
#